data_AF-A0A256FXT1-F1
#
_entry.id   AF-A0A256FXT1-F1
#
_cell.length_a   1.000
_cell.length_b   1.000
_cell.length_c   1.000
_cell.angle_alpha   90.00
_cell.angle_beta   90.00
_cell.angle_gamma   90.00
#
_symmetry.space_group_name_H-M   'P 1'
#
loop_
_entity.id
_entity.type
_entity.pdbx_description
1 polymer ?
#
loop_
_entity_poly.entity_id
_entity_poly.type
_entity_poly.pdbx_seq_one_letter_code
_entity_poly.pdbx_strand_id
1 'polypeptide(L)'
;GKKDVFLNIPAAILRSYPGIGRVIIGSLINAMTQADGAFQRRALFMLDEVDLLGYMRVLEEARDRGRKYGITLMLMYQSVGQLERHFGKDGATSWIDGCAFASYAAIKALETARNVSAQCGEMTVEVQGKSRNVGWSNSNSGSRRSESLNLQRRPLIMPHEITQQMRKDEQIIIVQGHDPIRCGRAI
;
A
#
# COMPACT_ATOMS: atom_id res chain seq x y z
N GLY A 1 13.66 25.94 4.46
CA GLY A 1 13.12 25.49 3.16
C GLY A 1 12.14 26.53 2.65
N LYS A 2 12.56 27.34 1.67
CA LYS A 2 11.67 28.22 0.88
C LYS A 2 11.70 27.82 -0.60
N LYS A 3 12.30 26.68 -0.91
CA LYS A 3 12.62 26.23 -2.26
C LYS A 3 12.33 24.76 -2.35
N ASP A 4 11.61 24.40 -3.40
CA ASP A 4 11.38 23.03 -3.82
C ASP A 4 12.30 22.76 -5.01
N VAL A 5 12.90 21.57 -5.04
CA VAL A 5 13.83 21.17 -6.10
C VAL A 5 13.16 20.08 -6.91
N PHE A 6 12.91 20.36 -8.18
CA PHE A 6 12.35 19.40 -9.12
C PHE A 6 13.45 18.88 -10.04
N LEU A 7 13.71 17.57 -10.00
CA LEU A 7 14.68 16.91 -10.85
C LEU A 7 13.93 16.19 -11.97
N ASN A 8 13.84 16.82 -13.14
CA ASN A 8 13.25 16.21 -14.32
C ASN A 8 14.35 15.52 -15.14
N ILE A 9 14.53 14.21 -14.91
CA ILE A 9 15.48 13.39 -15.68
C ILE A 9 14.67 12.48 -16.61
N PRO A 10 14.88 12.55 -17.94
CA PRO A 10 14.20 11.67 -18.88
C PRO A 10 14.42 10.20 -18.54
N ALA A 11 13.34 9.41 -18.55
CA ALA A 11 13.41 7.98 -18.25
C ALA A 11 14.37 7.21 -19.17
N ALA A 12 14.55 7.67 -20.42
CA ALA A 12 15.53 7.11 -21.34
C ALA A 12 16.97 7.22 -20.80
N ILE A 13 17.31 8.36 -20.19
CA ILE A 13 18.63 8.56 -19.59
C ILE A 13 18.79 7.69 -18.36
N LEU A 14 17.77 7.59 -17.49
CA LEU A 14 17.84 6.72 -16.31
C LEU A 14 17.95 5.24 -16.67
N ARG A 15 17.34 4.80 -17.78
CA ARG A 15 17.52 3.43 -18.28
C ARG A 15 18.95 3.15 -18.78
N SER A 16 19.54 4.09 -19.51
CA SER A 16 20.89 3.93 -20.05
C SER A 16 21.98 4.16 -19.00
N TYR A 17 21.75 5.10 -18.08
CA TYR A 17 22.71 5.59 -17.09
C TYR A 17 22.05 5.82 -15.72
N PRO A 18 21.57 4.75 -15.05
CA PRO A 18 20.90 4.87 -13.74
C PRO A 18 21.83 5.47 -12.67
N GLY A 19 23.14 5.34 -12.85
CA GLY A 19 24.17 5.92 -11.97
C GLY A 19 24.03 7.43 -11.77
N ILE A 20 23.58 8.18 -12.79
CA ILE A 20 23.40 9.64 -12.66
C ILE A 20 22.32 9.96 -11.63
N GLY A 21 21.17 9.28 -11.72
CA GLY A 21 20.09 9.44 -10.74
C GLY A 21 20.55 9.03 -9.33
N ARG A 22 21.28 7.92 -9.22
CA ARG A 22 21.84 7.45 -7.95
C ARG A 22 22.78 8.46 -7.31
N VAL A 23 23.67 9.07 -8.10
CA VAL A 23 24.62 10.08 -7.62
C VAL A 23 23.86 11.31 -7.14
N ILE A 24 22.94 11.86 -7.95
CA ILE A 24 22.22 13.08 -7.57
C ILE A 24 21.40 12.86 -6.28
N ILE A 25 20.57 11.81 -6.26
CA ILE A 25 19.70 11.50 -5.12
C ILE A 25 20.53 11.15 -3.88
N GLY A 26 21.55 10.29 -4.05
CA GLY A 26 22.44 9.88 -2.97
C GLY A 26 23.22 11.06 -2.39
N SER A 27 23.74 11.97 -3.23
CA SER A 27 24.41 13.18 -2.78
C SER A 27 23.48 14.11 -2.00
N LEU A 28 22.23 14.27 -2.42
CA LEU A 28 21.25 15.09 -1.68
C LEU A 28 20.89 14.50 -0.32
N ILE A 29 20.67 13.18 -0.26
CA ILE A 29 20.40 12.47 1.01
C ILE A 29 21.63 12.56 1.92
N ASN A 30 22.82 12.31 1.39
CA ASN A 30 24.06 12.37 2.16
C ASN A 30 24.35 13.79 2.68
N ALA A 31 24.06 14.83 1.89
CA ALA A 31 24.20 16.22 2.35
C ALA A 31 23.28 16.52 3.54
N MET A 32 22.05 15.99 3.54
CA MET A 32 21.12 16.10 4.68
C MET A 32 21.63 15.34 5.90
N THR A 33 22.17 14.13 5.71
CA THR A 33 22.76 13.34 6.80
C THR A 33 23.99 14.03 7.39
N GLN A 34 24.88 14.60 6.55
CA GLN A 34 26.08 15.32 6.97
C GLN A 34 25.78 16.64 7.67
N ALA A 35 24.65 17.27 7.37
CA ALA A 35 24.20 18.46 8.09
C ALA A 35 23.88 18.17 9.57
N ASP A 36 23.74 16.89 9.97
CA ASP A 36 23.56 16.40 11.36
C ASP A 36 22.63 17.26 12.24
N GLY A 37 21.42 17.53 11.72
CA GLY A 37 20.40 18.28 12.46
C GLY A 37 20.53 19.81 12.39
N ALA A 38 21.54 20.35 11.69
CA ALA A 38 21.59 21.78 11.36
C ALA A 38 20.37 22.22 10.52
N PHE A 39 19.81 21.30 9.74
CA PHE A 39 18.56 21.53 9.02
C PHE A 39 17.35 21.23 9.90
N GLN A 40 16.74 22.30 10.45
CA GLN A 40 15.66 22.22 11.44
C GLN A 40 14.28 21.82 10.87
N ARG A 41 14.14 21.68 9.55
CA ARG A 41 12.85 21.35 8.89
C ARG A 41 12.87 19.94 8.34
N ARG A 42 11.70 19.39 8.03
CA ARG A 42 11.61 18.12 7.31
C ARG A 42 11.77 18.36 5.81
N ALA A 43 12.56 17.51 5.16
CA ALA A 43 12.70 17.44 3.71
C ALA A 43 12.00 16.18 3.18
N LEU A 44 11.06 16.35 2.27
CA LEU A 44 10.39 15.24 1.58
C LEU A 44 11.15 14.92 0.30
N PHE A 45 11.63 13.69 0.19
CA PHE A 45 12.15 13.11 -1.05
C PHE A 45 11.03 12.28 -1.67
N MET A 46 10.44 12.82 -2.75
CA MET A 46 9.46 12.12 -3.55
C MET A 46 10.17 11.56 -4.78
N LEU A 47 10.27 10.24 -4.86
CA LEU A 47 10.92 9.54 -5.96
C LEU A 47 9.87 8.76 -6.74
N ASP A 48 9.61 9.22 -7.96
CA ASP A 48 8.81 8.49 -8.93
C ASP A 48 9.67 7.44 -9.64
N GLU A 49 9.06 6.32 -9.99
CA GLU A 49 9.68 5.20 -10.70
C GLU A 49 11.05 4.79 -10.15
N VAL A 50 11.09 4.43 -8.86
CA VAL A 50 12.33 3.99 -8.18
C VAL A 50 12.93 2.73 -8.81
N ASP A 51 12.14 1.95 -9.56
CA ASP A 51 12.60 0.80 -10.34
C ASP A 51 13.78 1.15 -11.27
N LEU A 52 13.74 2.35 -11.88
CA LEU A 52 14.81 2.81 -12.79
C LEU A 52 16.14 3.06 -12.07
N LEU A 53 16.09 3.35 -10.76
CA LEU A 53 17.29 3.58 -9.97
C LEU A 53 17.91 2.27 -9.49
N GLY A 54 17.19 1.15 -9.49
CA GLY A 54 17.69 -0.11 -8.93
C GLY A 54 17.89 -0.07 -7.40
N TYR A 55 18.65 -1.03 -6.88
CA TYR A 55 19.01 -1.07 -5.47
C TYR A 55 19.90 0.13 -5.06
N MET A 56 19.56 0.76 -3.94
CA MET A 56 20.31 1.88 -3.35
C MET A 56 20.36 1.73 -1.83
N ARG A 57 21.52 1.34 -1.29
CA ARG A 57 21.74 1.23 0.17
C ARG A 57 21.40 2.51 0.93
N VAL A 58 21.68 3.67 0.34
CA VAL A 58 21.39 4.98 0.95
C VAL A 58 19.88 5.18 1.23
N LEU A 59 18.99 4.55 0.46
CA LEU A 59 17.55 4.60 0.72
C LEU A 59 17.16 3.77 1.95
N GLU A 60 17.78 2.60 2.16
CA GLU A 60 17.55 1.80 3.38
C GLU A 60 18.08 2.52 4.63
N GLU A 61 19.28 3.11 4.54
CA GLU A 61 19.85 3.91 5.62
C GLU A 61 18.97 5.13 5.93
N ALA A 62 18.44 5.79 4.90
CA ALA A 62 17.50 6.91 5.06
C ALA A 62 16.14 6.47 5.64
N ARG A 63 15.64 5.27 5.32
CA ARG A 63 14.45 4.70 5.95
C ARG A 63 14.67 4.54 7.46
N ASP A 64 15.77 3.91 7.85
CA ASP A 64 16.02 3.51 9.24
C ASP A 64 16.45 4.69 10.12
N ARG A 65 17.27 5.59 9.60
CA ARG A 65 17.92 6.66 10.39
C ARG A 65 17.56 8.07 9.92
N GLY A 66 16.98 8.22 8.74
CA GLY A 66 16.71 9.52 8.12
C GLY A 66 15.80 10.43 8.94
N ARG A 67 14.94 9.86 9.81
CA ARG A 67 14.07 10.64 10.71
C ARG A 67 14.87 11.59 11.62
N LYS A 68 16.04 11.17 12.12
CA LYS A 68 16.93 12.04 12.93
C LYS A 68 17.39 13.27 12.15
N TYR A 69 17.59 13.11 10.84
CA TYR A 69 18.09 14.13 9.92
C TYR A 69 16.98 14.93 9.22
N GLY A 70 15.72 14.77 9.65
CA GLY A 70 14.57 15.44 9.03
C GLY A 70 14.18 14.88 7.66
N ILE A 71 14.69 13.71 7.26
CA ILE A 71 14.39 13.10 5.96
C ILE A 71 13.04 12.37 6.04
N THR A 72 12.20 12.59 5.02
CA THR A 72 10.96 11.84 4.77
C THR A 72 11.02 11.29 3.35
N LEU A 73 10.72 10.01 3.17
CA LEU A 73 10.72 9.35 1.86
C LEU A 73 9.28 9.08 1.42
N MET A 74 8.99 9.36 0.15
CA MET A 74 7.79 8.91 -0.56
C MET A 74 8.25 8.25 -1.85
N LEU A 75 8.18 6.93 -1.89
CA LEU A 75 8.68 6.12 -3.00
C LEU A 75 7.50 5.54 -3.78
N MET A 76 7.50 5.72 -5.09
CA MET A 76 6.47 5.17 -5.98
C MET A 76 7.03 3.96 -6.74
N TYR A 77 6.29 2.86 -6.69
CA TYR A 77 6.57 1.62 -7.40
C TYR A 77 5.32 1.21 -8.19
N GLN A 78 5.51 0.62 -9.37
CA GLN A 78 4.42 0.07 -10.17
C GLN A 78 3.89 -1.26 -9.61
N SER A 79 4.73 -1.98 -8.87
CA SER A 79 4.33 -3.23 -8.22
C SER A 79 5.20 -3.55 -7.01
N VAL A 80 4.66 -4.35 -6.09
CA VAL A 80 5.42 -4.91 -4.96
C VAL A 80 6.60 -5.77 -5.46
N GLY A 81 6.45 -6.43 -6.61
CA GLY A 81 7.53 -7.23 -7.21
C GLY A 81 8.78 -6.42 -7.61
N GLN A 82 8.64 -5.14 -7.95
CA GLN A 82 9.81 -4.26 -8.16
C GLN A 82 10.56 -4.01 -6.85
N LEU A 83 9.81 -3.77 -5.76
CA LEU A 83 10.38 -3.59 -4.43
C LEU A 83 11.12 -4.86 -3.97
N GLU A 84 10.51 -6.04 -4.16
CA GLU A 84 11.14 -7.34 -3.86
C GLU A 84 12.39 -7.61 -4.70
N ARG A 85 12.39 -7.23 -5.98
CA ARG A 85 13.58 -7.35 -6.85
C ARG A 85 14.76 -6.53 -6.32
N HIS A 86 14.48 -5.37 -5.72
CA HIS A 86 15.51 -4.43 -5.27
C HIS A 86 16.04 -4.76 -3.89
N PHE A 87 15.16 -5.09 -2.95
CA PHE A 87 15.51 -5.24 -1.53
C PHE A 87 15.39 -6.69 -1.02
N GLY A 88 15.04 -7.63 -1.90
CA GLY A 88 14.63 -8.97 -1.50
C GLY A 88 13.24 -8.99 -0.86
N LYS A 89 12.74 -10.19 -0.55
CA LYS A 89 11.43 -10.36 0.09
C LYS A 89 11.39 -9.73 1.49
N ASP A 90 12.40 -10.02 2.31
CA ASP A 90 12.46 -9.51 3.68
C ASP A 90 12.64 -7.98 3.71
N GLY A 91 13.41 -7.44 2.76
CA GLY A 91 13.58 -6.00 2.62
C GLY A 91 12.29 -5.31 2.16
N ALA A 92 11.57 -5.88 1.19
CA ALA A 92 10.27 -5.37 0.75
C ALA A 92 9.25 -5.36 1.89
N THR A 93 9.18 -6.43 2.67
CA THR A 93 8.35 -6.49 3.89
C THR A 93 8.75 -5.39 4.86
N SER A 94 10.05 -5.21 5.14
CA SER A 94 10.56 -4.16 6.02
C SER A 94 10.21 -2.74 5.53
N TRP A 95 10.16 -2.53 4.21
CA TRP A 95 9.74 -1.26 3.62
C TRP A 95 8.24 -1.01 3.79
N ILE A 96 7.40 -2.03 3.58
CA ILE A 96 5.95 -1.93 3.72
C ILE A 96 5.58 -1.77 5.20
N ASP A 97 6.19 -2.54 6.10
CA ASP A 97 5.88 -2.50 7.53
C ASP A 97 6.48 -1.26 8.22
N GLY A 98 7.61 -0.77 7.73
CA GLY A 98 8.30 0.40 8.27
C GLY A 98 7.77 1.74 7.79
N CYS A 99 6.87 1.75 6.80
CA CYS A 99 6.30 3.00 6.27
C CYS A 99 5.19 3.55 7.17
N ALA A 100 5.06 4.88 7.22
CA ALA A 100 3.98 5.51 7.98
C ALA A 100 2.60 5.23 7.35
N PHE A 101 2.57 5.11 6.02
CA PHE A 101 1.41 4.68 5.27
C PHE A 101 1.84 4.01 3.96
N ALA A 102 1.06 3.03 3.51
CA ALA A 102 1.17 2.42 2.19
C ALA A 102 -0.09 2.76 1.39
N SER A 103 0.09 3.26 0.16
CA SER A 103 -1.02 3.47 -0.77
C SER A 103 -0.93 2.48 -1.92
N TYR A 104 -2.04 1.77 -2.16
CA TYR A 104 -2.18 0.79 -3.22
C TYR A 104 -3.26 1.23 -4.20
N ALA A 105 -2.92 1.33 -5.48
CA ALA A 105 -3.83 1.66 -6.57
C ALA A 105 -3.67 0.67 -7.72
N ALA A 106 -4.76 0.45 -8.47
CA ALA A 106 -4.77 -0.38 -9.69
C ALA A 106 -4.07 -1.76 -9.54
N ILE A 107 -4.33 -2.46 -8.43
CA ILE A 107 -3.69 -3.75 -8.12
C ILE A 107 -4.20 -4.83 -9.09
N LYS A 108 -3.28 -5.43 -9.85
CA LYS A 108 -3.58 -6.54 -10.77
C LYS A 108 -3.17 -7.91 -10.23
N ALA A 109 -2.14 -7.96 -9.39
CA ALA A 109 -1.62 -9.22 -8.87
C ALA A 109 -2.49 -9.76 -7.74
N LEU A 110 -2.94 -11.02 -7.87
CA LEU A 110 -3.80 -11.66 -6.87
C LEU A 110 -3.10 -11.80 -5.51
N GLU A 111 -1.79 -12.06 -5.51
CA GLU A 111 -1.00 -12.16 -4.28
C GLU A 111 -0.95 -10.82 -3.53
N THR A 112 -0.67 -9.72 -4.23
CA THR A 112 -0.74 -8.37 -3.65
C THR A 112 -2.14 -8.06 -3.12
N ALA A 113 -3.19 -8.43 -3.84
CA ALA A 113 -4.57 -8.24 -3.38
C ALA A 113 -4.89 -9.06 -2.12
N ARG A 114 -4.37 -10.29 -2.00
CA ARG A 114 -4.49 -11.09 -0.77
C ARG A 114 -3.76 -10.43 0.41
N ASN A 115 -2.56 -9.92 0.18
CA ASN A 115 -1.80 -9.24 1.22
C ASN A 115 -2.50 -7.95 1.67
N VAL A 116 -2.99 -7.13 0.74
CA VAL A 116 -3.75 -5.91 1.07
C VAL A 116 -5.06 -6.24 1.79
N SER A 117 -5.80 -7.25 1.33
CA SER A 117 -7.01 -7.75 2.00
C SER A 117 -6.73 -8.16 3.45
N ALA A 118 -5.64 -8.90 3.68
CA ALA A 118 -5.21 -9.29 5.03
C ALA A 118 -4.79 -8.09 5.89
N GLN A 119 -4.09 -7.11 5.33
CA GLN A 119 -3.70 -5.88 6.04
C GLN A 119 -4.91 -4.99 6.37
N CYS A 120 -5.95 -4.98 5.54
CA CYS A 120 -7.18 -4.27 5.85
C CYS A 120 -7.92 -4.88 7.04
N GLY A 121 -7.80 -6.20 7.27
CA GLY A 121 -8.46 -6.92 8.34
C GLY A 121 -9.84 -7.46 7.95
N GLU A 122 -10.61 -7.86 8.96
CA GLU A 122 -11.89 -8.55 8.79
C GLU A 122 -13.00 -7.89 9.62
N MET A 123 -14.24 -8.16 9.21
CA MET A 123 -15.46 -7.76 9.87
C MET A 123 -16.36 -8.97 10.14
N THR A 124 -17.26 -8.83 11.09
CA THR A 124 -18.32 -9.80 11.36
C THR A 124 -19.55 -9.43 10.54
N VAL A 125 -20.09 -10.38 9.79
CA VAL A 125 -21.32 -10.23 9.02
C VAL A 125 -22.41 -11.13 9.58
N GLU A 126 -23.62 -10.61 9.69
CA GLU A 126 -24.80 -11.37 10.10
C GLU A 126 -25.43 -12.03 8.87
N VAL A 127 -25.50 -13.35 8.87
CA VAL A 127 -26.12 -14.15 7.82
C VAL A 127 -27.45 -14.68 8.34
N GLN A 128 -28.54 -14.13 7.82
CA GLN A 128 -29.88 -14.58 8.16
C GLN A 128 -30.28 -15.77 7.27
N GLY A 129 -30.38 -16.96 7.86
CA GLY A 129 -30.94 -18.14 7.22
C GLY A 129 -32.46 -18.14 7.34
N LYS A 130 -33.19 -18.14 6.21
CA LYS A 130 -34.64 -18.34 6.20
C LYS A 130 -34.95 -19.72 5.64
N SER A 131 -35.47 -20.60 6.49
CA SER A 131 -35.94 -21.92 6.07
C SER A 131 -37.47 -21.95 6.09
N ARG A 132 -38.06 -22.42 4.99
CA ARG A 132 -39.50 -22.69 4.86
C ARG A 132 -39.68 -24.18 4.65
N ASN A 133 -40.34 -24.84 5.60
CA ASN A 133 -40.73 -26.23 5.46
C ASN A 133 -42.14 -26.29 4.85
N VAL A 134 -42.25 -26.75 3.60
CA VAL A 134 -43.54 -26.98 2.93
C VAL A 134 -43.87 -28.47 3.04
N GLY A 135 -44.58 -28.85 4.11
CA GLY A 135 -45.06 -30.21 4.28
C GLY A 135 -46.31 -30.45 3.43
N TRP A 136 -46.30 -31.50 2.62
CA TRP A 136 -47.46 -31.93 1.83
C TRP A 136 -48.38 -32.81 2.70
N SER A 137 -49.13 -32.19 3.63
CA SER A 137 -50.14 -32.89 4.43
C SER A 137 -51.53 -32.28 4.21
N ASN A 138 -52.50 -33.13 3.85
CA ASN A 138 -53.88 -32.78 3.52
C ASN A 138 -54.75 -32.44 4.74
N SER A 139 -54.13 -31.97 5.84
CA SER A 139 -54.82 -31.49 7.03
C SER A 139 -54.17 -30.22 7.55
N ASN A 140 -55.01 -29.33 8.06
CA ASN A 140 -54.79 -27.95 8.46
C ASN A 140 -53.57 -27.72 9.37
N SER A 141 -52.34 -27.74 8.81
CA SER A 141 -51.09 -27.52 9.56
C SER A 141 -50.31 -26.34 8.96
N GLY A 142 -50.26 -25.25 9.71
CA GLY A 142 -49.68 -23.98 9.28
C GLY A 142 -48.22 -24.08 8.86
N SER A 143 -47.86 -23.31 7.82
CA SER A 143 -46.48 -23.13 7.33
C SER A 143 -45.57 -22.71 8.49
N ARG A 144 -44.69 -23.61 8.97
CA ARG A 144 -43.63 -23.25 9.93
C ARG A 144 -42.50 -22.52 9.20
N ARG A 145 -42.30 -21.26 9.55
CA ARG A 145 -41.17 -20.43 9.13
C ARG A 145 -40.14 -20.43 10.24
N SER A 146 -38.92 -20.86 9.94
CA SER A 146 -37.78 -20.78 10.86
C SER A 146 -36.81 -19.72 10.34
N GLU A 147 -36.42 -18.79 11.21
CA GLU A 147 -35.37 -17.82 10.94
C GLU A 147 -34.21 -18.10 11.90
N SER A 148 -33.00 -18.23 11.36
CA SER A 148 -31.77 -18.36 12.12
C SER A 148 -30.85 -17.19 11.80
N LEU A 149 -30.19 -16.65 12.82
CA LEU A 149 -29.14 -15.65 12.67
C LEU A 149 -27.81 -16.33 12.93
N ASN A 150 -26.89 -16.23 11.98
CA ASN A 150 -25.54 -16.77 12.09
C ASN A 150 -24.51 -15.67 11.89
N LEU A 151 -23.55 -15.55 12.80
CA LEU A 151 -22.46 -14.58 12.68
C LEU A 151 -21.29 -15.24 11.96
N GLN A 152 -20.82 -14.63 10.88
CA GLN A 152 -19.68 -15.14 10.09
C GLN A 152 -18.58 -14.08 9.96
N ARG A 153 -17.33 -14.54 9.97
CA ARG A 153 -16.15 -13.68 9.75
C ARG A 153 -15.95 -13.50 8.24
N ARG A 154 -15.74 -12.26 7.79
CA ARG A 154 -15.49 -11.91 6.38
C ARG A 154 -14.40 -10.84 6.31
N PRO A 155 -13.43 -10.92 5.38
CA PRO A 155 -12.53 -9.80 5.06
C PRO A 155 -13.29 -8.50 4.84
N LEU A 156 -12.73 -7.38 5.30
CA LEU A 156 -13.30 -6.04 5.07
C LEU A 156 -13.43 -5.78 3.56
N ILE A 157 -12.41 -6.19 2.82
CA ILE A 157 -12.42 -6.23 1.36
C ILE A 157 -11.81 -7.54 0.88
N MET A 158 -12.49 -8.22 -0.04
CA MET A 158 -12.04 -9.49 -0.61
C MET A 158 -11.02 -9.24 -1.74
N PRO A 159 -10.08 -10.18 -2.00
CA PRO A 159 -9.08 -10.00 -3.08
C PRO A 159 -9.70 -9.81 -4.48
N HIS A 160 -10.86 -10.42 -4.75
CA HIS A 160 -11.57 -10.22 -6.02
C HIS A 160 -12.22 -8.84 -6.12
N GLU A 161 -12.67 -8.27 -4.99
CA GLU A 161 -13.21 -6.90 -4.94
C GLU A 161 -12.10 -5.89 -5.27
N ILE A 162 -10.88 -6.14 -4.79
CA ILE A 162 -9.70 -5.32 -5.10
C ILE A 162 -9.32 -5.41 -6.59
N THR A 163 -9.26 -6.62 -7.16
CA THR A 163 -8.71 -6.82 -8.51
C THR A 163 -9.72 -6.58 -9.63
N GLN A 164 -11.01 -6.80 -9.38
CA GLN A 164 -12.05 -6.76 -10.43
C GLN A 164 -13.08 -5.65 -10.24
N GLN A 165 -13.39 -5.26 -9.01
CA GLN A 165 -14.49 -4.33 -8.72
C GLN A 165 -14.03 -2.91 -8.39
N MET A 166 -12.80 -2.75 -7.87
CA MET A 166 -12.24 -1.42 -7.65
C MET A 166 -12.13 -0.65 -8.96
N ARG A 167 -12.53 0.63 -8.92
CA ARG A 167 -12.37 1.51 -10.08
C ARG A 167 -10.90 1.87 -10.26
N LYS A 168 -10.53 2.28 -11.48
CA LYS A 168 -9.14 2.64 -11.82
C LYS A 168 -8.62 3.87 -11.08
N ASP A 169 -9.53 4.74 -10.65
CA ASP A 169 -9.26 5.94 -9.87
C ASP A 169 -9.30 5.67 -8.36
N GLU A 170 -9.61 4.46 -7.90
CA GLU A 170 -9.61 4.15 -6.47
C GLU A 170 -8.23 3.70 -5.97
N GLN A 171 -7.95 4.07 -4.72
CA GLN A 171 -6.80 3.60 -3.95
C GLN A 171 -7.24 3.14 -2.55
N ILE A 172 -6.46 2.21 -1.99
CA ILE A 172 -6.54 1.79 -0.59
C ILE A 172 -5.31 2.35 0.10
N ILE A 173 -5.52 3.15 1.14
CA ILE A 173 -4.46 3.71 1.98
C ILE A 173 -4.51 2.99 3.31
N ILE A 174 -3.39 2.38 3.67
CA ILE A 174 -3.19 1.69 4.95
C ILE A 174 -2.29 2.59 5.79
N VAL A 175 -2.80 3.02 6.94
CA VAL A 175 -2.09 3.90 7.87
C VAL A 175 -1.96 3.16 9.19
N GLN A 176 -0.77 3.18 9.78
CA GLN A 176 -0.55 2.51 11.05
C GLN A 176 -1.44 3.10 12.15
N GLY A 177 -2.22 2.25 12.83
CA GLY A 177 -3.09 2.65 13.95
C GLY A 177 -4.44 3.23 13.55
N HIS A 178 -4.82 3.17 12.27
CA HIS A 178 -6.11 3.65 11.77
C HIS A 178 -6.78 2.61 10.86
N ASP A 179 -8.10 2.72 10.71
CA ASP A 179 -8.86 1.91 9.76
C ASP A 179 -8.40 2.19 8.32
N PRO A 180 -8.40 1.18 7.43
CA PRO A 180 -8.00 1.36 6.04
C PRO A 180 -8.95 2.31 5.31
N ILE A 181 -8.38 3.20 4.51
CA ILE A 181 -9.13 4.23 3.78
C ILE A 181 -9.23 3.83 2.32
N ARG A 182 -10.45 3.60 1.82
CA ARG A 182 -10.73 3.48 0.38
C ARG A 182 -11.20 4.83 -0.15
N CYS A 183 -10.43 5.43 -1.05
CA CYS A 183 -10.75 6.77 -1.58
C CYS A 183 -10.43 6.87 -3.08
N GLY A 184 -11.00 7.88 -3.74
CA GLY A 184 -10.63 8.25 -5.09
C GLY A 184 -9.29 9.00 -5.10
N ARG A 185 -8.50 8.81 -6.15
CA ARG A 185 -7.28 9.54 -6.45
C ARG A 185 -7.64 10.74 -7.32
N ALA A 186 -7.02 11.89 -7.04
CA ALA A 186 -7.08 13.02 -7.95
C ALA A 186 -6.46 12.62 -9.30
N ILE A 187 -7.27 12.73 -10.37
CA ILE A 187 -6.87 12.45 -11.75
C ILE A 187 -6.40 13.76 -12.38
#